data_AF-A0AA88GME1-F1
#
_entry.id   AF-A0AA88GME1-F1
#
_cell.length_a   1.000
_cell.length_b   1.000
_cell.length_c   1.000
_cell.angle_alpha   90.00
_cell.angle_beta   90.00
_cell.angle_gamma   90.00
#
_symmetry.space_group_name_H-M   'P 1'
#
loop_
_entity.id
_entity.type
_entity.pdbx_description
1 polymer ?
#
loop_
_entity_poly.entity_id
_entity_poly.type
_entity_poly.pdbx_seq_one_letter_code
_entity_poly.pdbx_strand_id
1 'polypeptide(L)'
;MTSNAIRQALCVGGTAVGKEIVSEMQQVNPDGKYEMVVCDASSMREIVKVCEEFKQKHTRLDYCVLSQGIATTEGRHETPEGIDKKLALHYYGRVMFIKQLNDLLRETSKQNDVRVLTNAAGFYNDLAMDQLSREPGNENISFIHAAPGFVATNWGTELPTLLRWGTRFAQLFATSPETCAENMMKGLTSEEMRRGFT
;
A
#
# COMPACT_ATOMS: atom_id res chain seq x y z
N MET A 1 10.02 24.21 -17.71
CA MET A 1 9.44 23.97 -16.37
C MET A 1 9.38 22.46 -16.21
N THR A 2 10.31 21.92 -15.44
CA THR A 2 10.60 20.48 -15.32
C THR A 2 9.44 19.76 -14.64
N SER A 3 8.92 18.73 -15.31
CA SER A 3 7.86 17.84 -14.83
C SER A 3 8.11 17.33 -13.40
N ASN A 4 7.11 17.46 -12.53
CA ASN A 4 6.94 16.74 -11.26
C ASN A 4 6.75 15.23 -11.52
N ALA A 5 7.64 14.62 -12.29
CA ALA A 5 7.56 13.20 -12.59
C ALA A 5 7.88 12.40 -11.32
N ILE A 6 7.01 11.46 -10.97
CA ILE A 6 7.20 10.50 -9.88
C ILE A 6 8.53 9.78 -10.11
N ARG A 7 9.44 9.76 -9.14
CA ARG A 7 10.78 9.17 -9.34
C ARG A 7 11.07 7.99 -8.44
N GLN A 8 10.40 7.86 -7.31
CA GLN A 8 10.54 6.73 -6.42
C GLN A 8 9.19 6.27 -5.87
N ALA A 9 8.85 5.00 -6.06
CA ALA A 9 7.72 4.40 -5.37
C ALA A 9 8.07 3.09 -4.67
N LEU A 10 7.32 2.81 -3.60
CA LEU A 10 7.37 1.58 -2.82
C LEU A 10 5.99 0.94 -2.83
N CYS A 11 5.88 -0.30 -3.27
CA CYS A 11 4.66 -1.09 -3.20
C CYS A 11 4.83 -2.27 -2.24
N VAL A 12 3.90 -2.44 -1.30
CA VAL A 12 3.87 -3.54 -0.33
C VAL A 12 2.55 -4.30 -0.49
N GLY A 13 2.60 -5.63 -0.51
CA GLY A 13 1.41 -6.50 -0.50
C GLY A 13 1.40 -7.57 -1.58
N GLY A 14 0.22 -7.89 -2.09
CA GLY A 14 0.03 -8.97 -3.07
C GLY A 14 0.75 -8.69 -4.38
N THR A 15 1.54 -9.65 -4.87
CA THR A 15 2.39 -9.47 -6.05
C THR A 15 1.63 -9.29 -7.37
N ALA A 16 0.39 -9.75 -7.48
CA ALA A 16 -0.40 -9.64 -8.71
C ALA A 16 -0.65 -8.17 -9.08
N VAL A 17 -1.31 -7.40 -8.21
CA VAL A 17 -1.60 -5.98 -8.47
C VAL A 17 -0.32 -5.13 -8.33
N GLY A 18 0.53 -5.43 -7.34
CA GLY A 18 1.75 -4.64 -7.11
C GLY A 18 2.71 -4.63 -8.31
N LYS A 19 2.83 -5.75 -9.05
CA LYS A 19 3.64 -5.80 -10.27
C LYS A 19 3.07 -4.95 -11.40
N GLU A 20 1.75 -4.96 -11.57
CA GLU A 20 1.08 -4.12 -12.58
C GLU A 20 1.24 -2.62 -12.25
N ILE A 21 1.07 -2.23 -10.98
CA ILE A 21 1.33 -0.84 -10.55
C ILE A 21 2.76 -0.41 -10.88
N VAL A 22 3.76 -1.26 -10.57
CA VAL A 22 5.17 -0.98 -10.89
C VAL A 22 5.38 -0.87 -12.40
N SER A 23 4.77 -1.75 -13.18
CA SER A 23 4.81 -1.73 -14.66
C SER A 23 4.24 -0.42 -15.21
N GLU A 24 3.06 -0.01 -14.74
CA GLU A 24 2.42 1.25 -15.15
C GLU A 24 3.25 2.48 -14.78
N MET A 25 3.80 2.53 -13.56
CA MET A 25 4.71 3.60 -13.15
C MET A 25 5.96 3.68 -14.04
N GLN A 26 6.52 2.52 -14.40
CA GLN A 26 7.66 2.42 -15.29
C GLN A 26 7.35 2.92 -16.71
N GLN A 27 6.12 2.68 -17.21
CA GLN A 27 5.68 3.20 -18.50
C GLN A 27 5.48 4.72 -18.48
N VAL A 28 4.94 5.26 -17.38
CA VAL A 28 4.69 6.71 -17.22
C VAL A 28 5.99 7.50 -17.09
N ASN A 29 6.96 7.00 -16.33
CA ASN A 29 8.29 7.59 -16.23
C ASN A 29 9.37 6.50 -16.16
N PRO A 30 10.02 6.18 -17.30
CA PRO A 30 11.04 5.14 -17.40
C PRO A 30 12.31 5.40 -16.58
N ASP A 31 12.60 6.66 -16.25
CA ASP A 31 13.77 7.03 -15.44
C ASP A 31 13.52 6.91 -13.93
N GLY A 32 12.27 6.63 -13.53
CA GLY A 32 11.91 6.38 -12.15
C GLY A 32 12.38 5.03 -11.63
N LYS A 33 12.38 4.89 -10.30
CA LYS A 33 12.72 3.67 -9.58
C LYS A 33 11.50 3.21 -8.80
N TYR A 34 10.96 2.07 -9.15
CA TYR A 34 9.73 1.56 -8.54
C TYR A 34 9.98 0.15 -8.02
N GLU A 35 9.73 -0.04 -6.72
CA GLU A 35 10.10 -1.27 -6.03
C GLU A 35 8.89 -1.93 -5.40
N MET A 36 8.73 -3.22 -5.72
CA MET A 36 7.85 -4.10 -4.97
C MET A 36 8.63 -4.71 -3.81
N VAL A 37 8.22 -4.38 -2.59
CA VAL A 37 8.74 -4.99 -1.38
C VAL A 37 7.97 -6.28 -1.11
N VAL A 38 8.73 -7.38 -1.09
CA VAL A 38 8.26 -8.70 -0.68
C VAL A 38 8.82 -8.98 0.71
N CYS A 39 7.96 -9.00 1.71
CA CYS A 39 8.30 -9.28 3.11
C CYS A 39 7.08 -9.86 3.84
N ASP A 40 7.29 -10.48 5.00
CA ASP A 40 6.21 -10.78 5.93
C ASP A 40 5.72 -9.49 6.61
N ALA A 41 4.74 -8.84 5.98
CA ALA A 41 4.11 -7.63 6.50
C ALA A 41 3.24 -7.87 7.77
N SER A 42 3.18 -9.10 8.30
CA SER A 42 2.62 -9.39 9.63
C SER A 42 3.66 -9.31 10.75
N SER A 43 4.95 -9.18 10.42
CA SER A 43 6.07 -9.06 11.36
C SER A 43 6.54 -7.61 11.45
N MET A 44 6.33 -6.95 12.60
CA MET A 44 6.75 -5.54 12.77
C MET A 44 8.27 -5.40 12.71
N ARG A 45 9.02 -6.40 13.22
CA ARG A 45 10.49 -6.43 13.09
C ARG A 45 10.95 -6.48 11.65
N GLU A 46 10.28 -7.26 10.81
CA GLU A 46 10.64 -7.36 9.39
C GLU A 46 10.34 -6.06 8.66
N ILE A 47 9.22 -5.41 8.98
CA ILE A 47 8.88 -4.08 8.44
C ILE A 47 9.96 -3.06 8.78
N VAL A 48 10.40 -2.99 10.05
CA VAL A 48 11.48 -2.08 10.47
C VAL A 48 12.73 -2.31 9.63
N LYS A 49 13.19 -3.57 9.54
CA LYS A 49 14.39 -3.96 8.80
C LYS A 49 14.29 -3.55 7.33
N VAL A 50 13.18 -3.87 6.67
CA VAL A 50 13.00 -3.57 5.25
C VAL A 50 12.94 -2.06 4.99
N CYS A 51 12.30 -1.28 5.86
CA CYS A 51 12.30 0.17 5.76
C CYS A 51 13.70 0.77 5.98
N GLU A 52 14.51 0.21 6.88
CA GLU A 52 15.90 0.63 7.05
C GLU A 52 16.75 0.34 5.81
N GLU A 53 16.64 -0.87 5.25
CA GLU A 53 17.30 -1.24 4.00
C GLU A 53 16.88 -0.33 2.83
N PHE A 54 15.59 0.04 2.77
CA PHE A 54 15.10 0.98 1.78
C PHE A 54 15.74 2.38 1.96
N LYS A 55 15.77 2.91 3.19
CA LYS A 55 16.39 4.21 3.49
C LYS A 55 17.90 4.24 3.22
N GLN A 56 18.59 3.10 3.27
CA GLN A 56 20.01 3.02 2.89
C GLN A 56 20.22 3.11 1.38
N LYS A 57 19.23 2.69 0.57
CA LYS A 57 19.30 2.66 -0.90
C LYS A 57 18.73 3.92 -1.54
N HIS A 58 17.78 4.59 -0.88
CA HIS A 58 17.00 5.69 -1.43
C HIS A 58 16.98 6.90 -0.51
N THR A 59 17.15 8.08 -1.09
CA THR A 59 17.11 9.38 -0.40
C THR A 59 15.81 10.14 -0.62
N ARG A 60 14.84 9.54 -1.32
CA ARG A 60 13.50 10.08 -1.54
C ARG A 60 12.46 8.97 -1.61
N LEU A 61 11.20 9.29 -1.37
CA LEU A 61 10.04 8.42 -1.60
C LEU A 61 8.85 9.30 -2.00
N ASP A 62 8.44 9.20 -3.26
CA ASP A 62 7.30 9.95 -3.77
C ASP A 62 6.01 9.22 -3.41
N TYR A 63 5.84 7.96 -3.84
CA TYR A 63 4.61 7.18 -3.62
C TYR A 63 4.83 5.94 -2.76
N CYS A 64 3.98 5.75 -1.75
CA CYS A 64 3.97 4.56 -0.90
C CYS A 64 2.60 3.85 -1.01
N VAL A 65 2.57 2.65 -1.58
CA VAL A 65 1.37 1.85 -1.78
C VAL A 65 1.37 0.66 -0.81
N LEU A 66 0.42 0.65 0.12
CA LEU A 66 0.31 -0.33 1.20
C LEU A 66 -0.97 -1.16 1.02
N SER A 67 -0.82 -2.27 0.29
CA SER A 67 -1.93 -3.13 -0.15
C SER A 67 -2.00 -4.48 0.56
N GLN A 68 -1.05 -4.80 1.44
CA GLN A 68 -0.99 -6.06 2.16
C GLN A 68 -2.27 -6.34 2.94
N GLY A 69 -2.66 -7.62 3.02
CA GLY A 69 -3.88 -8.04 3.69
C GLY A 69 -4.16 -9.54 3.53
N ILE A 70 -5.09 -10.03 4.34
CA ILE A 70 -5.56 -11.41 4.33
C ILE A 70 -7.09 -11.46 4.42
N ALA A 71 -7.70 -12.43 3.75
CA ALA A 71 -9.11 -12.77 3.89
C ALA A 71 -9.21 -14.14 4.56
N THR A 72 -9.67 -14.16 5.81
CA THR A 72 -9.82 -15.39 6.61
C THR A 72 -11.08 -15.31 7.47
N THR A 73 -11.71 -16.46 7.73
CA THR A 73 -12.82 -16.61 8.67
C THR A 73 -12.36 -17.05 10.06
N GLU A 74 -11.05 -17.27 10.24
CA GLU A 74 -10.49 -17.61 11.54
C GLU A 74 -10.67 -16.44 12.53
N GLY A 75 -10.73 -16.81 13.82
CA GLY A 75 -10.80 -15.87 14.94
C GLY A 75 -9.48 -15.12 15.14
N ARG A 76 -9.04 -15.00 16.39
CA ARG A 76 -7.71 -14.47 16.69
C ARG A 76 -6.66 -15.52 16.30
N HIS A 77 -5.68 -15.12 15.48
CA HIS A 77 -4.54 -15.96 15.13
C HIS A 77 -3.27 -15.14 15.34
N GLU A 78 -2.44 -15.49 16.33
CA GLU A 78 -1.31 -14.65 16.70
C GLU A 78 -0.10 -14.84 15.79
N THR A 79 0.59 -13.73 15.52
CA THR A 79 1.96 -13.73 15.00
C THR A 79 2.94 -14.13 16.12
N PRO A 80 4.21 -14.46 15.81
CA PRO A 80 5.23 -14.67 16.84
C PRO A 80 5.47 -13.47 17.78
N GLU A 81 4.94 -12.29 17.43
CA GLU A 81 5.02 -11.08 18.23
C GLU A 81 3.79 -10.89 19.15
N GLY A 82 2.85 -11.85 19.19
CA GLY A 82 1.65 -11.80 20.02
C GLY A 82 0.54 -10.89 19.47
N ILE A 83 0.64 -10.49 18.21
CA ILE A 83 -0.34 -9.60 17.54
C ILE A 83 -1.29 -10.48 16.72
N ASP A 84 -2.58 -10.18 16.72
CA ASP A 84 -3.50 -10.83 15.78
C ASP A 84 -3.05 -10.59 14.33
N LYS A 85 -2.97 -11.65 13.52
CA LYS A 85 -2.45 -11.62 12.15
C LYS A 85 -3.27 -10.71 11.22
N LYS A 86 -4.60 -10.62 11.40
CA LYS A 86 -5.44 -9.69 10.62
C LYS A 86 -5.12 -8.26 10.99
N LEU A 87 -5.01 -7.95 12.29
CA LEU A 87 -4.62 -6.61 12.74
C LEU A 87 -3.18 -6.26 12.34
N ALA A 88 -2.26 -7.22 12.40
CA ALA A 88 -0.87 -7.04 11.98
C ALA A 88 -0.78 -6.63 10.51
N LEU A 89 -1.50 -7.31 9.61
CA LEU A 89 -1.49 -7.00 8.18
C LEU A 89 -2.31 -5.76 7.83
N HIS A 90 -3.53 -5.64 8.36
CA HIS A 90 -4.48 -4.63 7.91
C HIS A 90 -4.28 -3.27 8.58
N TYR A 91 -3.78 -3.23 9.81
CA TYR A 91 -3.65 -2.00 10.59
C TYR A 91 -2.19 -1.71 10.97
N TYR A 92 -1.63 -2.49 11.89
CA TYR A 92 -0.34 -2.18 12.52
C TYR A 92 0.79 -2.11 11.51
N GLY A 93 0.86 -3.07 10.58
CA GLY A 93 1.91 -3.11 9.57
C GLY A 93 1.87 -1.89 8.66
N ARG A 94 0.68 -1.49 8.19
CA ARG A 94 0.53 -0.31 7.32
C ARG A 94 0.93 0.98 8.04
N VAL A 95 0.48 1.16 9.29
CA VAL A 95 0.89 2.32 10.13
C VAL A 95 2.40 2.28 10.39
N MET A 96 2.98 1.10 10.63
CA MET A 96 4.41 0.93 10.89
C MET A 96 5.26 1.30 9.67
N PHE A 97 4.89 0.85 8.46
CA PHE A 97 5.55 1.25 7.22
C PHE A 97 5.60 2.78 7.07
N ILE A 98 4.47 3.44 7.29
CA ILE A 98 4.38 4.90 7.17
C ILE A 98 5.29 5.56 8.20
N LYS A 99 5.21 5.15 9.47
CA LYS A 99 6.05 5.73 10.54
C LYS A 99 7.54 5.56 10.27
N GLN A 100 7.96 4.38 9.82
CA GLN A 100 9.38 4.09 9.55
C GLN A 100 9.95 4.87 8.35
N LEU A 101 9.09 5.22 7.38
CA LEU A 101 9.43 5.94 6.16
C LEU A 101 9.07 7.44 6.23
N ASN A 102 8.50 7.89 7.35
CA ASN A 102 7.90 9.22 7.45
C ASN A 102 8.92 10.34 7.20
N ASP A 103 10.13 10.21 7.74
CA ASP A 103 11.18 11.21 7.51
C ASP A 103 11.52 11.36 6.02
N LEU A 104 11.53 10.25 5.28
CA LEU A 104 11.80 10.24 3.84
C LEU A 104 10.65 10.86 3.04
N LEU A 105 9.41 10.54 3.42
CA LEU A 105 8.19 11.12 2.85
C LEU A 105 8.16 12.64 3.07
N ARG A 106 8.42 13.09 4.30
CA ARG A 106 8.47 14.51 4.70
C ARG A 106 9.56 15.28 3.96
N GLU A 107 10.75 14.70 3.83
CA GLU A 107 11.82 15.36 3.11
C GLU A 107 11.47 15.51 1.62
N THR A 108 10.90 14.46 1.03
CA THR A 108 10.48 14.47 -0.38
C THR A 108 9.35 15.49 -0.61
N SER A 109 8.42 15.62 0.34
CA SER A 109 7.24 16.48 0.24
C SER A 109 7.54 17.98 0.32
N LYS A 110 8.77 18.37 0.69
CA LYS A 110 9.21 19.78 0.64
C LYS A 110 9.30 20.33 -0.78
N GLN A 111 9.52 19.44 -1.77
CA GLN A 111 9.79 19.84 -3.15
C GLN A 111 8.98 19.06 -4.19
N ASN A 112 8.29 17.99 -3.80
CA ASN A 112 7.57 17.11 -4.71
C ASN A 112 6.23 16.70 -4.11
N ASP A 113 5.34 16.21 -4.97
CA ASP A 113 4.07 15.65 -4.54
C ASP A 113 4.29 14.25 -3.97
N VAL A 114 3.93 14.04 -2.70
CA VAL A 114 4.10 12.77 -1.99
C VAL A 114 2.75 12.20 -1.62
N ARG A 115 2.55 10.91 -1.91
CA ARG A 115 1.27 10.24 -1.68
C ARG A 115 1.45 8.88 -1.02
N VAL A 116 0.67 8.64 0.01
CA VAL A 116 0.58 7.36 0.71
C VAL A 116 -0.80 6.78 0.44
N LEU A 117 -0.87 5.65 -0.24
CA LEU A 117 -2.11 4.97 -0.57
C LEU A 117 -2.21 3.68 0.25
N THR A 118 -3.28 3.54 1.01
CA THR A 118 -3.57 2.33 1.78
C THR A 118 -4.81 1.62 1.25
N ASN A 119 -4.81 0.29 1.26
CA ASN A 119 -5.96 -0.50 0.81
C ASN A 119 -7.08 -0.52 1.87
N ALA A 120 -8.31 -0.21 1.46
CA ALA A 120 -9.50 -0.18 2.29
C ALA A 120 -10.10 -1.53 2.63
N ALA A 121 -9.66 -2.61 1.98
CA ALA A 121 -10.02 -3.95 2.39
C ALA A 121 -9.58 -4.17 3.85
N GLY A 122 -10.55 -4.11 4.77
CA GLY A 122 -10.37 -4.20 6.22
C GLY A 122 -11.02 -3.07 7.04
N PHE A 123 -11.21 -1.86 6.50
CA PHE A 123 -11.81 -0.70 7.20
C PHE A 123 -11.17 -0.32 8.56
N TYR A 124 -9.85 -0.50 8.74
CA TYR A 124 -9.20 -0.22 10.03
C TYR A 124 -8.42 1.10 10.07
N ASN A 125 -8.14 1.73 8.94
CA ASN A 125 -7.02 2.67 8.85
C ASN A 125 -7.40 4.13 8.72
N ASP A 126 -8.66 4.44 8.45
CA ASP A 126 -9.12 5.81 8.18
C ASP A 126 -8.71 6.78 9.28
N LEU A 127 -8.99 6.43 10.53
CA LEU A 127 -8.62 7.25 11.70
C LEU A 127 -7.10 7.38 11.87
N ALA A 128 -6.33 6.34 11.52
CA ALA A 128 -4.88 6.42 11.58
C ALA A 128 -4.35 7.34 10.47
N MET A 129 -4.92 7.28 9.26
CA MET A 129 -4.52 8.14 8.14
C MET A 129 -4.91 9.60 8.40
N ASP A 130 -6.10 9.85 8.94
CA ASP A 130 -6.56 11.19 9.37
C ASP A 130 -5.66 11.76 10.47
N GLN A 131 -5.28 10.95 11.46
CA GLN A 131 -4.35 11.40 12.49
C GLN A 131 -2.96 11.69 11.91
N LEU A 132 -2.45 10.85 11.01
CA LEU A 132 -1.15 11.04 10.36
C LEU A 132 -1.13 12.27 9.45
N SER A 133 -2.22 12.58 8.74
CA SER A 133 -2.30 13.79 7.90
C SER A 133 -2.24 15.08 8.73
N ARG A 134 -2.67 15.03 9.99
CA ARG A 134 -2.63 16.15 10.93
C ARG A 134 -1.35 16.26 11.75
N GLU A 135 -0.42 15.30 11.64
CA GLU A 135 0.85 15.39 12.35
C GLU A 135 1.73 16.52 11.78
N PRO A 136 2.43 17.30 12.63
CA PRO A 136 3.34 18.33 12.16
C PRO A 136 4.41 17.77 11.20
N GLY A 137 4.62 18.45 10.07
CA GLY A 137 5.53 18.03 9.00
C GLY A 137 4.88 17.21 7.89
N ASN A 138 3.64 16.76 8.06
CA ASN A 138 2.90 15.98 7.05
C ASN A 138 1.96 16.85 6.18
N GLU A 139 2.03 18.17 6.28
CA GLU A 139 1.09 19.10 5.63
C GLU A 139 1.10 19.00 4.10
N ASN A 140 2.20 18.49 3.53
CA ASN A 140 2.39 18.31 2.09
C ASN A 140 2.34 16.84 1.64
N ILE A 141 1.86 15.92 2.49
CA ILE A 141 1.74 14.49 2.18
C ILE A 141 0.25 14.13 2.05
N SER A 142 -0.14 13.59 0.90
CA SER A 142 -1.51 13.12 0.68
C SER A 142 -1.66 11.69 1.21
N PHE A 143 -2.47 11.50 2.25
CA PHE A 143 -2.89 10.17 2.69
C PHE A 143 -4.19 9.79 1.99
N ILE A 144 -4.20 8.67 1.29
CA ILE A 144 -5.29 8.22 0.43
C ILE A 144 -5.72 6.82 0.86
N HIS A 145 -7.03 6.59 0.86
CA HIS A 145 -7.60 5.26 1.02
C HIS A 145 -8.16 4.79 -0.31
N ALA A 146 -7.70 3.63 -0.77
CA ALA A 146 -8.15 3.03 -2.02
C ALA A 146 -9.02 1.82 -1.71
N ALA A 147 -10.23 1.79 -2.25
CA ALA A 147 -11.08 0.61 -2.26
C ALA A 147 -11.01 -0.03 -3.66
N PRO A 148 -10.06 -0.95 -3.93
CA PRO A 148 -9.86 -1.54 -5.25
C PRO A 148 -11.02 -2.45 -5.70
N GLY A 149 -11.99 -2.70 -4.83
CA GLY A 149 -13.13 -3.56 -5.11
C GLY A 149 -12.76 -5.04 -5.14
N PHE A 150 -13.51 -5.81 -5.92
CA PHE A 150 -13.39 -7.27 -5.99
C PHE A 150 -12.41 -7.64 -7.11
N VAL A 151 -11.14 -7.86 -6.76
CA VAL A 151 -10.06 -8.11 -7.72
C VAL A 151 -9.73 -9.60 -7.81
N ALA A 152 -9.49 -10.11 -9.02
CA ALA A 152 -9.08 -11.48 -9.29
C ALA A 152 -7.62 -11.75 -8.88
N THR A 153 -7.36 -11.80 -7.56
CA THR A 153 -6.02 -12.15 -7.01
C THR A 153 -6.10 -13.40 -6.13
N ASN A 154 -5.00 -13.80 -5.49
CA ASN A 154 -4.96 -14.99 -4.62
C ASN A 154 -5.62 -14.79 -3.24
N TRP A 155 -6.41 -13.73 -3.03
CA TRP A 155 -7.20 -13.58 -1.81
C TRP A 155 -8.22 -14.75 -1.68
N GLY A 156 -8.55 -15.09 -0.44
CA GLY A 156 -9.42 -16.22 -0.12
C GLY A 156 -8.76 -17.61 -0.17
N THR A 157 -7.44 -17.69 -0.38
CA THR A 157 -6.69 -18.97 -0.28
C THR A 157 -6.77 -19.57 1.12
N GLU A 158 -6.89 -18.71 2.14
CA GLU A 158 -6.95 -19.05 3.56
C GLU A 158 -8.38 -19.39 4.03
N LEU A 159 -9.35 -19.42 3.11
CA LEU A 159 -10.74 -19.75 3.46
C LEU A 159 -10.95 -21.27 3.53
N PRO A 160 -11.93 -21.73 4.34
CA PRO A 160 -12.38 -23.11 4.32
C PRO A 160 -12.71 -23.58 2.90
N THR A 161 -12.42 -24.85 2.59
CA THR A 161 -12.46 -25.40 1.22
C THR A 161 -13.70 -25.02 0.41
N LEU A 162 -14.91 -25.09 1.00
CA LEU A 162 -16.14 -24.74 0.30
C LEU A 162 -16.19 -23.25 -0.09
N LEU A 163 -15.85 -22.36 0.85
CA LEU A 163 -15.79 -20.92 0.60
C LEU A 163 -14.68 -20.55 -0.38
N ARG A 164 -13.55 -21.26 -0.31
CA ARG A 164 -12.44 -21.10 -1.27
C ARG A 164 -12.89 -21.45 -2.69
N TRP A 165 -13.61 -22.56 -2.89
CA TRP A 165 -14.19 -22.90 -4.21
C TRP A 165 -15.19 -21.85 -4.69
N GLY A 166 -16.10 -21.41 -3.81
CA GLY A 166 -17.04 -20.33 -4.12
C GLY A 166 -16.33 -19.03 -4.50
N THR A 167 -15.24 -18.70 -3.81
CA THR A 167 -14.40 -17.53 -4.10
C THR A 167 -13.75 -17.63 -5.48
N ARG A 168 -13.18 -18.80 -5.83
CA ARG A 168 -12.57 -19.02 -7.15
C ARG A 168 -13.59 -18.94 -8.29
N PHE A 169 -14.82 -19.39 -8.06
CA PHE A 169 -15.90 -19.22 -9.03
C PHE A 169 -16.32 -17.74 -9.16
N ALA A 170 -16.51 -17.04 -8.04
CA ALA A 170 -16.86 -15.62 -8.04
C ALA A 170 -15.79 -14.77 -8.74
N GLN A 171 -14.51 -15.15 -8.65
CA GLN A 171 -13.40 -14.47 -9.30
C GLN A 171 -13.47 -14.45 -10.83
N LEU A 172 -14.29 -15.29 -11.47
CA LEU A 172 -14.56 -15.20 -12.91
C LEU A 172 -15.25 -13.89 -13.31
N PHE A 173 -15.88 -13.22 -12.35
CA PHE A 173 -16.57 -11.93 -12.54
C PHE A 173 -15.84 -10.77 -11.84
N ALA A 174 -14.62 -11.02 -11.35
CA ALA A 174 -13.83 -10.02 -10.64
C ALA A 174 -13.05 -9.13 -11.62
N THR A 175 -12.71 -7.93 -11.16
CA THR A 175 -11.83 -7.00 -11.88
C THR A 175 -10.43 -7.62 -12.01
N SER A 176 -9.78 -7.44 -13.17
CA SER A 176 -8.41 -7.94 -13.35
C SER A 176 -7.39 -7.15 -12.50
N PRO A 177 -6.24 -7.74 -12.16
CA PRO A 177 -5.17 -7.00 -11.47
C PRO A 177 -4.69 -5.77 -12.25
N GLU A 178 -4.66 -5.84 -13.58
CA GLU A 178 -4.31 -4.74 -14.48
C GLU A 178 -5.31 -3.59 -14.37
N THR A 179 -6.60 -3.83 -14.53
CA THR A 179 -7.63 -2.78 -14.38
C THR A 179 -7.64 -2.18 -12.97
N CYS A 180 -7.36 -2.99 -11.96
CA CYS A 180 -7.19 -2.51 -10.59
C CYS A 180 -5.98 -1.57 -10.47
N ALA A 181 -4.84 -1.94 -11.03
CA ALA A 181 -3.63 -1.12 -11.03
C ALA A 181 -3.87 0.22 -11.75
N GLU A 182 -4.49 0.20 -12.93
CA GLU A 182 -4.85 1.42 -13.67
C GLU A 182 -5.72 2.37 -12.83
N ASN A 183 -6.72 1.82 -12.14
CA ASN A 183 -7.61 2.62 -11.29
C ASN A 183 -6.88 3.18 -10.07
N MET A 184 -5.99 2.40 -9.46
CA MET A 184 -5.15 2.86 -8.36
C MET A 184 -4.16 3.95 -8.83
N MET A 185 -3.60 3.80 -10.03
CA MET A 185 -2.71 4.79 -10.65
C MET A 185 -3.44 6.09 -10.99
N LYS A 186 -4.67 6.02 -11.51
CA LYS A 186 -5.54 7.21 -11.68
C LYS A 186 -5.78 7.91 -10.34
N GLY A 187 -6.06 7.16 -9.28
CA GLY A 187 -6.17 7.72 -7.92
C GLY A 187 -4.87 8.40 -7.45
N LEU A 188 -3.72 7.74 -7.67
CA LEU A 188 -2.39 8.25 -7.31
C LEU A 188 -1.93 9.44 -8.15
N THR A 189 -2.48 9.69 -9.33
CA THR A 189 -2.02 10.76 -10.22
C THR A 189 -3.03 11.89 -10.38
N SER A 190 -4.28 11.67 -9.99
CA SER A 190 -5.33 12.69 -10.06
C SER A 190 -5.02 13.92 -9.19
N GLU A 191 -5.35 15.11 -9.68
CA GLU A 191 -5.27 16.34 -8.90
C GLU A 191 -6.34 16.40 -7.79
N GLU A 192 -7.47 15.71 -7.98
CA GLU A 192 -8.55 15.64 -6.99
C GLU A 192 -8.06 14.99 -5.68
N MET A 193 -7.29 13.91 -5.78
CA MET A 193 -6.76 13.18 -4.62
C MET A 193 -5.49 13.80 -4.03
N ARG A 194 -5.02 14.95 -4.56
CA ARG A 194 -3.82 15.65 -4.09
C ARG A 194 -3.91 16.06 -2.62
N ARG A 195 -5.10 16.30 -2.09
CA ARG A 195 -5.26 16.67 -0.67
C ARG A 195 -5.44 15.48 0.27
N GLY A 196 -5.77 14.29 -0.25
CA GLY A 196 -6.01 13.10 0.58
C GLY A 196 -7.07 13.33 1.66
N PHE A 197 -6.91 12.67 2.81
CA PHE A 197 -7.69 12.95 4.01
C PHE A 197 -7.40 14.36 4.55
N THR A 198 -8.44 15.18 4.68
CA THR A 198 -8.41 16.53 5.28
C THR A 198 -9.41 16.63 6.41
#